data_AF-A0A7M1HZ82-F1
#
_entry.id   AF-A0A7M1HZ82-F1
#
_cell.length_a   1.000
_cell.length_b   1.000
_cell.length_c   1.000
_cell.angle_alpha   90.00
_cell.angle_beta   90.00
_cell.angle_gamma   90.00
#
_symmetry.space_group_name_H-M   'P 1'
#
loop_
_entity.id
_entity.type
_entity.pdbx_description
1 polymer ?
#
loop_
_entity_poly.entity_id
_entity_poly.type
_entity_poly.pdbx_seq_one_letter_code
_entity_poly.pdbx_strand_id
1 'polypeptide(L)'
;MNDISSDDILLLKQRLAEQEALNRALLEKLADREREIDHLQAQLDKLRRMNFGSRSEKVSRRIAQMEADLNRLQKESDTLTGRVDDPAVQRTLRQTRTRKPFPESLPRDEKRLRL
;
A
#
# COMPACT_ATOMS: atom_id res chain seq x y z
N MET A 1 1.87 54.55 1.45
CA MET A 1 1.12 53.60 2.30
C MET A 1 0.05 53.02 1.41
N ASN A 2 0.08 51.71 1.15
CA ASN A 2 -0.93 51.07 0.30
C ASN A 2 -2.19 50.90 1.15
N ASP A 3 -3.19 51.76 0.93
CA ASP A 3 -4.53 51.56 1.48
C ASP A 3 -5.12 50.32 0.80
N ILE A 4 -5.11 49.20 1.52
CA ILE A 4 -5.83 48.00 1.12
C ILE A 4 -7.31 48.38 1.15
N SER A 5 -7.95 48.43 -0.02
CA SER A 5 -9.37 48.78 -0.11
C SER A 5 -10.20 47.74 0.66
N SER A 6 -11.29 48.18 1.29
CA SER A 6 -12.20 47.27 1.98
C SER A 6 -12.72 46.15 1.07
N ASP A 7 -12.81 46.42 -0.24
CA ASP A 7 -13.19 45.45 -1.28
C ASP A 7 -12.12 44.36 -1.49
N ASP A 8 -10.83 44.72 -1.39
CA ASP A 8 -9.74 43.74 -1.50
C ASP A 8 -9.76 42.78 -0.31
N ILE A 9 -10.09 43.28 0.89
CA ILE A 9 -10.23 42.45 2.09
C ILE A 9 -11.40 41.48 1.94
N LEU A 10 -12.52 41.93 1.37
CA LEU A 10 -13.68 41.07 1.09
C LEU A 10 -13.34 39.99 0.06
N LEU A 11 -12.65 40.35 -1.01
CA LEU A 11 -12.23 39.41 -2.06
C LEU A 11 -11.26 38.36 -1.51
N LEU A 12 -10.31 38.76 -0.66
CA LEU A 12 -9.37 37.84 -0.01
C LEU A 12 -10.09 36.87 0.94
N LYS A 13 -11.05 37.35 1.72
CA LYS A 13 -11.87 36.49 2.60
C LYS A 13 -12.69 35.48 1.80
N GLN A 14 -13.25 35.89 0.67
CA GLN A 14 -13.98 34.99 -0.23
C GLN A 14 -13.06 33.90 -0.78
N ARG A 15 -11.89 34.27 -1.32
CA ARG A 15 -10.91 33.30 -1.82
C ARG A 15 -10.41 32.34 -0.74
N LEU A 16 -10.24 32.82 0.49
CA LEU A 16 -9.86 31.99 1.63
C LEU A 16 -10.93 30.93 1.91
N ALA A 17 -12.21 31.33 1.93
CA ALA A 17 -13.33 30.40 2.16
C ALA A 17 -13.46 29.36 1.04
N GLU A 18 -13.28 29.77 -0.22
CA GLU A 18 -13.25 28.86 -1.37
C GLU A 18 -12.09 27.85 -1.25
N GLN A 19 -10.91 28.31 -0.84
CA GLN A 19 -9.75 27.44 -0.64
C GLN A 19 -9.94 26.47 0.53
N GLU A 20 -10.56 26.91 1.63
CA GLU A 20 -10.91 26.05 2.76
C GLU A 20 -11.91 24.96 2.36
N ALA A 21 -12.93 25.32 1.56
CA ALA A 21 -13.90 24.35 1.05
C ALA A 21 -13.22 23.30 0.15
N LEU A 22 -12.31 23.74 -0.74
CA LEU A 22 -11.53 22.85 -1.59
C LEU A 22 -10.63 21.93 -0.77
N ASN A 23 -9.94 22.45 0.25
CA ASN A 23 -9.11 21.65 1.15
C ASN A 23 -9.92 20.59 1.88
N ARG A 24 -11.12 20.93 2.39
CA ARG A 24 -12.01 19.95 3.04
C ARG A 24 -12.42 18.83 2.08
N ALA A 25 -12.82 19.17 0.85
CA ALA A 25 -13.17 18.17 -0.16
C ALA A 25 -11.98 17.28 -0.56
N LEU A 26 -10.76 17.81 -0.59
CA LEU A 26 -9.56 17.03 -0.84
C LEU A 26 -9.22 16.10 0.32
N LEU A 27 -9.36 16.55 1.56
CA LEU A 27 -9.13 15.72 2.75
C LEU A 27 -10.12 14.54 2.83
N GLU A 28 -11.39 14.77 2.50
CA GLU A 28 -12.39 13.70 2.43
C GLU A 28 -12.02 12.66 1.36
N LYS A 29 -11.64 13.12 0.16
CA LYS A 29 -11.14 12.27 -0.92
C LYS A 29 -9.87 11.49 -0.57
N LEU A 30 -9.04 12.00 0.34
CA LEU A 30 -7.87 11.29 0.84
C LEU A 30 -8.28 10.22 1.85
N ALA A 31 -9.18 10.54 2.78
CA ALA A 31 -9.71 9.58 3.75
C ALA A 31 -10.40 8.38 3.06
N ASP A 32 -11.15 8.63 1.98
CA ASP A 32 -11.75 7.55 1.18
C ASP A 32 -10.70 6.66 0.51
N ARG A 33 -9.63 7.26 -0.01
CA ARG A 33 -8.51 6.52 -0.59
C ARG A 33 -7.76 5.69 0.44
N GLU A 34 -7.55 6.21 1.65
CA GLU A 34 -6.91 5.47 2.74
C GLU A 34 -7.71 4.22 3.10
N ARG A 35 -9.04 4.33 3.20
CA ARG A 35 -9.91 3.17 3.43
C ARG A 35 -9.82 2.13 2.31
N GLU A 36 -9.76 2.58 1.06
CA GLU A 36 -9.60 1.67 -0.09
C GLU A 36 -8.24 0.97 -0.07
N ILE A 37 -7.17 1.68 0.32
CA ILE A 37 -5.84 1.09 0.51
C ILE A 37 -5.89 0.00 1.58
N ASP A 38 -6.48 0.27 2.73
CA ASP A 38 -6.63 -0.72 3.81
C ASP A 38 -7.42 -1.95 3.35
N HIS A 39 -8.50 -1.72 2.59
CA HIS A 39 -9.31 -2.78 2.02
C HIS A 39 -8.51 -3.68 1.06
N LEU A 40 -7.78 -3.07 0.13
CA LEU A 40 -6.95 -3.80 -0.84
C LEU A 40 -5.79 -4.53 -0.17
N GLN A 41 -5.15 -3.93 0.84
CA GLN A 41 -4.11 -4.59 1.63
C GLN A 41 -4.65 -5.84 2.34
N ALA A 42 -5.83 -5.75 2.95
CA ALA A 42 -6.47 -6.90 3.58
C ALA A 42 -6.82 -8.01 2.57
N GLN A 43 -7.30 -7.66 1.38
CA GLN A 43 -7.53 -8.62 0.30
C GLN A 43 -6.23 -9.30 -0.15
N LEU A 44 -5.15 -8.52 -0.29
CA LEU A 44 -3.86 -9.01 -0.73
C LEU A 44 -3.25 -9.97 0.31
N ASP A 45 -3.34 -9.63 1.59
CA ASP A 45 -2.91 -10.51 2.67
C ASP A 45 -3.73 -11.80 2.74
N LYS A 46 -5.04 -11.72 2.48
CA LYS A 46 -5.89 -12.92 2.34
C LYS A 46 -5.44 -13.82 1.19
N LEU A 47 -5.17 -13.25 0.02
CA LEU A 47 -4.66 -13.99 -1.14
C LEU A 47 -3.28 -14.59 -0.87
N ARG A 48 -2.38 -13.86 -0.21
CA ARG A 48 -1.07 -14.36 0.21
C ARG A 48 -1.19 -15.54 1.18
N ARG A 49 -2.13 -15.49 2.12
CA ARG A 49 -2.42 -16.60 3.06
C ARG A 49 -3.06 -17.80 2.38
N MET A 50 -3.80 -17.58 1.28
CA MET A 50 -4.45 -18.63 0.50
C MET A 50 -3.51 -19.38 -0.46
N ASN A 51 -2.23 -19.00 -0.53
CA ASN A 51 -1.26 -19.65 -1.41
C ASN A 51 -0.56 -20.85 -0.73
N PHE A 52 -1.17 -22.04 -0.85
CA PHE A 52 -0.44 -23.32 -0.84
C PHE A 52 -0.86 -24.13 -2.10
N GLY A 53 0.11 -24.63 -2.86
CA GLY A 53 -0.10 -25.52 -4.03
C GLY A 53 0.09 -24.86 -5.41
N SER A 54 -0.10 -25.62 -6.49
CA SER A 54 0.15 -25.26 -7.91
C SER A 54 -0.55 -23.98 -8.41
N ARG A 55 -1.53 -23.47 -7.67
CA ARG A 55 -2.18 -22.15 -7.87
C ARG A 55 -1.24 -20.97 -7.57
N SER A 56 -0.19 -21.18 -6.75
CA SER A 56 0.80 -20.17 -6.36
C SER A 56 1.64 -19.67 -7.53
N GLU A 57 1.84 -20.48 -8.56
CA GLU A 57 2.67 -20.11 -9.72
C GLU A 57 1.98 -19.08 -10.63
N LYS A 58 0.64 -19.14 -10.73
CA LYS A 58 -0.16 -18.12 -11.44
C LYS A 58 -0.18 -16.80 -10.68
N VAL A 59 -0.21 -16.85 -9.35
CA VAL A 59 -0.11 -15.66 -8.50
C VAL A 59 1.26 -15.02 -8.63
N SER A 60 2.35 -15.79 -8.66
CA SER A 60 3.70 -15.27 -8.92
C SER A 60 3.82 -14.58 -10.28
N ARG A 61 3.22 -15.14 -11.33
CA ARG A 61 3.17 -14.49 -12.66
C ARG A 61 2.36 -13.20 -12.64
N ARG A 62 1.23 -13.17 -11.92
CA ARG A 62 0.41 -11.97 -11.75
C ARG A 62 1.15 -10.88 -10.95
N ILE A 63 1.94 -11.27 -9.95
CA ILE A 63 2.81 -10.37 -9.19
C ILE A 63 3.88 -9.76 -10.09
N ALA A 64 4.59 -10.58 -10.87
CA ALA A 64 5.62 -10.09 -11.79
C ALA A 64 5.06 -9.12 -12.84
N GLN A 65 3.85 -9.38 -13.35
CA GLN A 65 3.17 -8.47 -14.28
C GLN A 65 2.85 -7.12 -13.61
N MET A 66 2.27 -7.14 -12.40
CA MET A 66 1.95 -5.91 -11.68
C MET A 66 3.19 -5.11 -11.28
N GLU A 67 4.29 -5.78 -10.93
CA GLU A 67 5.58 -5.12 -10.65
C GLU A 67 6.16 -4.43 -11.89
N ALA A 68 6.03 -5.06 -13.06
CA ALA A 68 6.45 -4.45 -14.33
C ALA A 68 5.60 -3.21 -14.68
N ASP A 69 4.28 -3.31 -14.52
CA ASP A 69 3.36 -2.21 -14.81
C ASP A 69 3.59 -1.02 -13.85
N LEU A 70 3.84 -1.28 -12.56
CA LEU A 70 4.20 -0.25 -11.58
C LEU A 70 5.52 0.44 -11.94
N ASN A 71 6.54 -0.32 -12.33
CA ASN A 71 7.84 0.24 -12.71
C ASN A 71 7.73 1.12 -13.97
N ARG A 72 6.84 0.76 -14.90
CA ARG A 72 6.53 1.60 -16.07
C ARG A 72 5.88 2.92 -15.66
N LEU A 73 4.83 2.86 -14.85
CA LEU A 73 4.11 4.05 -14.37
C LEU A 73 4.99 4.96 -13.51
N GLN A 74 5.88 4.37 -12.70
CA GLN A 74 6.86 5.11 -11.89
C GLN A 74 7.82 5.88 -12.80
N LYS A 75 8.41 5.22 -13.82
CA LYS A 75 9.28 5.90 -14.80
C LYS A 75 8.56 7.01 -15.56
N GLU A 76 7.32 6.78 -15.98
CA GLU A 76 6.49 7.81 -16.62
C GLU A 76 6.28 9.00 -15.65
N SER A 77 5.97 8.75 -14.39
CA SER A 77 5.83 9.78 -13.36
C SER A 77 7.15 10.52 -13.06
N ASP A 78 8.28 9.83 -13.01
CA ASP A 78 9.60 10.41 -12.72
C ASP A 78 10.06 11.31 -13.89
N THR A 79 9.77 10.92 -15.13
CA THR A 79 9.98 11.80 -16.29
C THR A 79 9.10 13.06 -16.25
N LEU A 80 7.89 12.96 -15.70
CA LEU A 80 6.96 14.08 -15.55
C LEU A 80 7.27 14.97 -14.33
N THR A 81 7.87 14.42 -13.27
CA THR A 81 8.08 15.13 -11.99
C THR A 81 9.54 15.47 -11.69
N GLY A 82 10.49 15.02 -12.51
CA GLY A 82 11.92 15.35 -12.38
C GLY A 82 12.59 14.75 -11.15
N ARG A 83 11.96 13.76 -10.51
CA ARG A 83 12.49 13.07 -9.33
C ARG A 83 13.48 11.98 -9.76
N VAL A 84 14.70 12.05 -9.25
CA VAL A 84 15.75 11.03 -9.43
C VAL A 84 15.63 10.02 -8.28
N ASP A 85 15.65 8.73 -8.63
CA ASP A 85 15.38 7.57 -7.76
C ASP A 85 15.97 7.67 -6.34
N ASP A 86 15.14 7.42 -5.32
CA ASP A 86 15.64 7.00 -4.01
C ASP A 86 16.26 5.59 -4.15
N PRO A 87 17.43 5.33 -3.54
CA PRO A 87 18.17 4.09 -3.76
C PRO A 87 17.31 2.87 -3.39
N ALA A 88 17.25 1.90 -4.30
CA ALA A 88 16.49 0.67 -4.14
C ALA A 88 16.92 -0.06 -2.84
N VAL A 89 16.11 0.07 -1.79
CA VAL A 89 16.31 -0.67 -0.56
C VAL A 89 15.95 -2.12 -0.84
N GLN A 90 16.96 -2.99 -0.88
CA GLN A 90 16.75 -4.43 -0.94
C GLN A 90 15.92 -4.85 0.28
N ARG A 91 14.64 -5.16 0.05
CA ARG A 91 13.80 -5.83 1.06
C ARG A 91 14.44 -7.19 1.32
N THR A 92 15.15 -7.30 2.43
CA THR A 92 15.70 -8.57 2.89
C THR A 92 14.55 -9.58 2.98
N LEU A 93 14.64 -10.65 2.21
CA LEU A 93 13.76 -11.81 2.33
C LEU A 93 13.83 -12.25 3.80
N ARG A 94 12.72 -12.12 4.54
CA ARG A 94 12.64 -12.65 5.91
C ARG A 94 12.98 -14.13 5.83
N GLN A 95 14.19 -14.49 6.27
CA GLN A 95 14.60 -15.88 6.41
C GLN A 95 13.63 -16.52 7.40
N THR A 96 12.73 -17.36 6.89
CA THR A 96 11.89 -18.19 7.73
C THR A 96 12.82 -19.16 8.45
N ARG A 97 13.01 -18.96 9.76
CA ARG A 97 13.74 -19.92 10.58
C ARG A 97 13.07 -21.27 10.41
N THR A 98 13.77 -22.26 9.86
CA THR A 98 13.31 -23.64 9.79
C THR A 98 13.00 -24.10 11.20
N ARG A 99 11.73 -24.42 11.47
CA ARG A 99 11.32 -24.93 12.79
C ARG A 99 12.05 -26.25 13.01
N LYS A 100 12.79 -26.36 14.11
CA LYS A 100 13.36 -27.65 14.52
C LYS A 100 12.21 -28.63 14.77
N PRO A 101 12.34 -29.90 14.36
CA PRO A 101 11.34 -30.91 14.66
C PRO A 101 11.15 -31.02 16.18
N PHE A 102 9.95 -31.40 16.60
CA PHE A 102 9.64 -31.58 18.01
C PHE A 102 10.57 -32.65 18.62
N PRO A 103 11.21 -32.38 19.77
CA PRO A 103 12.17 -33.30 20.38
C PRO A 103 11.50 -34.64 20.73
N GLU A 104 12.22 -35.73 20.50
CA GLU A 104 11.74 -37.11 20.76
C GLU A 104 11.60 -37.44 22.24
N SER A 105 12.20 -36.64 23.12
CA SER A 105 12.09 -36.80 24.58
C SER A 105 10.72 -36.42 25.14
N LEU A 106 9.85 -35.78 24.35
CA LEU A 106 8.50 -35.43 24.77
C LEU A 106 7.52 -36.56 24.42
N PRO A 107 6.64 -36.96 25.35
CA PRO A 107 5.58 -37.92 25.08
C PRO A 107 4.73 -37.49 23.88
N ARG A 108 4.48 -38.41 22.95
CA ARG A 108 3.62 -38.17 21.77
C ARG A 108 2.29 -38.87 21.94
N ASP A 109 1.20 -38.13 21.84
CA ASP A 109 -0.15 -38.70 21.83
C ASP A 109 -0.51 -39.21 20.43
N GLU A 110 -0.31 -40.51 20.17
CA GLU A 110 -0.70 -41.14 18.91
C GLU A 110 -2.20 -41.51 18.91
N LYS A 111 -3.08 -40.60 18.49
CA LYS A 111 -4.46 -40.96 18.12
C LYS A 111 -4.49 -41.50 16.70
N ARG A 112 -4.42 -42.83 16.56
CA ARG A 112 -4.59 -43.49 15.26
C ARG A 112 -6.06 -43.38 14.82
N LEU A 113 -6.29 -42.68 13.72
CA LEU A 113 -7.58 -42.73 13.01
C LEU A 113 -7.72 -44.13 12.40
N ARG A 114 -8.73 -44.89 12.85
CA ARG A 114 -9.15 -46.10 12.15
C ARG A 114 -9.89 -45.67 10.89
N LEU A 115 -9.36 -46.06 9.73
CA LEU A 115 -10.05 -45.97 8.44
C LEU A 115 -10.95 -47.19 8.26
#